data_AF-A0A2V5RH50-F1
#
_entry.id   AF-A0A2V5RH50-F1
#
_cell.length_a   1.000
_cell.length_b   1.000
_cell.length_c   1.000
_cell.angle_alpha   90.00
_cell.angle_beta   90.00
_cell.angle_gamma   90.00
#
_symmetry.space_group_name_H-M   'P 1'
#
loop_
_entity.id
_entity.type
_entity.pdbx_description
1 polymer ?
#
loop_
_entity_poly.entity_id
_entity_poly.type
_entity_poly.pdbx_seq_one_letter_code
_entity_poly.pdbx_strand_id
1 'polypeptide(L)' 'MSAAQFIHELEAMSKSERESIFASLVENQEWREDLFDLMTIADRRNEPVRPIDEVFSDLKIDA' A
#
# COMPACT_ATOMS: atom_id res chain seq x y z
N MET A 1 10.03 16.06 6.75
CA MET A 1 10.23 14.84 7.58
C MET A 1 10.46 13.68 6.62
N SER A 2 11.49 12.86 6.82
CA SER A 2 11.69 11.65 6.01
C SER A 2 10.79 10.50 6.49
N ALA A 3 10.55 9.50 5.65
CA ALA A 3 9.81 8.30 6.06
C ALA A 3 10.46 7.60 7.28
N ALA A 4 11.79 7.58 7.32
CA ALA A 4 12.54 7.00 8.45
C ALA A 4 12.34 7.81 9.75
N GLN A 5 12.33 9.14 9.68
CA GLN A 5 12.05 10.00 10.84
C GLN A 5 10.62 9.80 11.33
N PHE A 6 9.65 9.75 10.41
CA PHE A 6 8.25 9.50 10.74
C PHE A 6 8.05 8.15 11.44
N ILE A 7 8.64 7.07 10.92
CA ILE A 7 8.56 5.74 11.54
C ILE A 7 9.17 5.76 12.94
N HIS A 8 10.34 6.38 13.11
CA HIS A 8 10.99 6.43 14.41
C HIS A 8 10.15 7.20 15.45
N GLU A 9 9.55 8.32 15.06
CA GLU A 9 8.62 9.07 15.92
C GLU A 9 7.38 8.26 16.26
N LEU A 10 6.79 7.56 15.28
CA LEU A 10 5.62 6.69 15.47
C LEU A 10 5.92 5.55 16.45
N GLU A 11 7.10 4.92 16.35
CA GLU A 11 7.53 3.85 17.25
C GLU A 11 7.75 4.34 18.69
N ALA A 12 8.22 5.57 18.85
CA ALA A 12 8.45 6.20 20.15
C ALA A 12 7.14 6.62 20.86
N MET A 13 6.03 6.73 20.13
CA MET A 13 4.72 7.09 20.71
C MET A 13 4.17 5.99 21.63
N SER A 14 3.36 6.42 22.59
CA SER A 14 2.56 5.51 23.41
C SER A 14 1.57 4.73 22.54
N LYS A 15 1.06 3.62 23.08
CA LYS A 15 0.08 2.78 22.38
C LYS A 15 -1.18 3.56 22.02
N SER A 16 -1.70 4.40 22.93
CA SER A 16 -2.91 5.20 22.70
C SER A 16 -2.73 6.24 21.61
N GLU A 17 -1.55 6.88 21.52
CA GLU A 17 -1.26 7.85 20.47
C GLU A 17 -1.19 7.16 19.10
N ARG A 18 -0.52 6.01 19.02
CA ARG A 18 -0.50 5.19 17.80
C ARG A 18 -1.89 4.74 17.38
N GLU A 19 -2.70 4.24 18.31
CA GLU A 19 -4.08 3.83 18.04
C GLU A 19 -4.93 4.98 17.51
N SER A 20 -4.77 6.20 18.04
CA SER A 20 -5.47 7.38 17.53
C SER A 20 -5.07 7.71 16.08
N ILE A 21 -3.78 7.60 15.74
CA ILE A 21 -3.31 7.85 14.37
C ILE A 21 -3.89 6.80 13.41
N PHE A 22 -3.83 5.53 13.78
CA PHE A 22 -4.40 4.46 12.95
C PHE A 22 -5.92 4.57 12.84
N ALA A 23 -6.62 4.99 13.89
CA ALA A 23 -8.05 5.27 13.83
C ALA A 23 -8.35 6.36 12.79
N SER A 24 -7.61 7.48 12.81
CA SER A 24 -7.78 8.54 11.81
C SER A 24 -7.48 8.07 10.38
N LEU A 25 -6.50 7.18 10.20
CA LEU A 25 -6.19 6.58 8.90
C LEU A 25 -7.34 5.71 8.37
N VAL A 26 -7.99 4.95 9.25
CA VAL A 26 -9.09 4.05 8.89
C VAL A 26 -10.42 4.79 8.75
N GLU A 27 -10.64 5.87 9.49
CA GLU A 27 -11.88 6.67 9.41
C GLU A 27 -12.02 7.39 8.07
N ASN A 28 -10.92 7.90 7.52
CA ASN A 28 -10.91 8.49 6.18
C ASN A 28 -11.09 7.38 5.13
N GLN A 29 -12.14 7.51 4.30
CA GLN A 29 -12.45 6.50 3.28
C GLN A 29 -11.37 6.35 2.23
N GLU A 30 -10.86 7.45 1.69
CA GLU A 30 -9.84 7.46 0.63
C GLU A 30 -8.56 6.77 1.13
N TRP A 31 -8.10 7.15 2.32
CA TRP A 31 -6.89 6.55 2.90
C TRP A 31 -7.05 5.08 3.24
N ARG A 32 -8.26 4.68 3.68
CA ARG A 32 -8.57 3.27 3.92
C ARG A 32 -8.55 2.45 2.64
N GLU A 33 -9.05 3.00 1.54
CA GLU A 33 -9.00 2.37 0.22
C GLU A 33 -7.55 2.20 -0.26
N ASP A 34 -6.73 3.26 -0.14
CA ASP A 34 -5.29 3.19 -0.45
C ASP A 34 -4.55 2.14 0.39
N LEU A 35 -4.89 1.99 1.68
CA LEU A 35 -4.30 0.97 2.54
C LEU A 35 -4.64 -0.45 2.06
N PHE A 36 -5.87 -0.69 1.61
CA PHE A 36 -6.26 -1.98 1.04
C PHE A 36 -5.52 -2.29 -0.26
N ASP A 37 -5.31 -1.28 -1.11
CA ASP A 37 -4.53 -1.42 -2.33
C ASP A 37 -3.06 -1.77 -2.02
N LEU A 38 -2.45 -1.08 -1.06
CA LEU A 38 -1.09 -1.37 -0.61
C LEU A 38 -0.95 -2.80 -0.06
N MET A 39 -1.92 -3.26 0.75
CA MET A 39 -1.94 -4.63 1.24
C MET A 39 -2.06 -5.63 0.09
N THR A 40 -2.96 -5.38 -0.86
CA THR A 40 -3.16 -6.24 -2.03
C THR A 40 -1.89 -6.33 -2.87
N ILE A 41 -1.20 -5.21 -3.11
CA ILE A 41 0.08 -5.20 -3.84
C ILE A 41 1.16 -5.96 -3.07
N ALA A 42 1.23 -5.80 -1.75
CA ALA A 42 2.22 -6.48 -0.92
C ALA A 42 2.03 -8.01 -0.94
N ASP A 43 0.80 -8.48 -0.82
CA ASP A 43 0.44 -9.91 -0.87
C ASP A 43 0.79 -10.53 -2.22
N ARG A 44 0.58 -9.77 -3.31
CA ARG A 44 0.79 -10.24 -4.67
C ARG A 44 2.22 -10.06 -5.19
N ARG A 45 3.12 -9.46 -4.39
CA ARG A 45 4.49 -9.12 -4.83
C ARG A 45 5.33 -10.33 -5.26
N ASN A 46 5.00 -11.52 -4.75
CA ASN A 46 5.71 -12.76 -5.08
C ASN A 46 4.96 -13.64 -6.10
N GLU A 47 3.85 -13.15 -6.66
CA GLU A 47 3.16 -13.87 -7.73
C GLU A 47 4.03 -13.91 -9.00
N PRO A 48 3.93 -14.97 -9.81
CA PRO A 48 4.56 -14.99 -11.13
C PRO A 48 4.14 -13.77 -11.94
N VAL A 49 5.12 -12.98 -12.35
CA VAL A 49 4.88 -11.81 -13.20
C VAL A 49 4.95 -12.22 -14.67
N ARG A 50 4.12 -11.59 -15.49
CA ARG A 50 4.12 -11.76 -16.93
C ARG A 50 4.45 -10.43 -17.61
N PRO A 51 5.36 -10.39 -18.61
CA PRO A 51 5.61 -9.20 -19.39
C PRO A 51 4.32 -8.68 -20.05
N ILE A 52 4.12 -7.36 -20.06
CA ILE A 52 2.90 -6.77 -20.60
C ILE A 52 2.76 -7.02 -22.11
N ASP A 53 3.87 -7.09 -22.84
CA ASP A 53 3.89 -7.39 -24.27
C ASP A 53 3.32 -8.78 -24.59
N GLU A 54 3.57 -9.77 -23.72
CA GLU A 54 2.99 -11.10 -23.88
C GLU A 54 1.47 -11.07 -23.65
N VAL A 55 1.01 -10.29 -22.67
CA VAL A 55 -0.42 -10.09 -22.43
C VAL A 55 -1.09 -9.40 -23.62
N PHE A 56 -0.45 -8.38 -24.19
CA PHE A 56 -0.96 -7.67 -25.36
C PHE A 56 -1.01 -8.55 -26.60
N SER A 57 0.00 -9.40 -26.81
CA SER A 57 0.01 -10.38 -27.89
C SER A 57 -1.18 -11.35 -27.79
N ASP A 58 -1.46 -11.89 -26.60
CA ASP A 58 -2.61 -12.78 -26.36
C ASP A 58 -3.95 -12.08 -26.60
N LEU A 59 -4.06 -10.83 -26.16
CA LEU A 59 -5.27 -10.02 -26.28
C LEU A 59 -5.45 -9.40 -27.67
N LYS A 60 -4.47 -9.56 -28.57
CA LYS A 60 -4.44 -8.95 -29.91
C LYS A 60 -4.59 -7.42 -29.87
N ILE A 61 -3.93 -6.81 -28.89
CA ILE A 61 -3.84 -5.36 -28.76
C ILE A 61 -2.55 -4.93 -29.45
N ASP A 62 -2.66 -4.10 -30.50
CA ASP A 62 -1.50 -3.45 -31.10
C ASP A 62 -1.10 -2.26 -30.20
N ALA A 63 0.09 -2.34 -29.61
CA ALA A 63 0.67 -1.35 -28.69
C ALA A 63 1.78 -0.53 -29.35
#